data_AF-A0A1F3BH62-F1
#
_entry.id   AF-A0A1F3BH62-F1
#
_cell.length_a   1.000
_cell.length_b   1.000
_cell.length_c   1.000
_cell.angle_alpha   90.00
_cell.angle_beta   90.00
_cell.angle_gamma   90.00
#
_symmetry.space_group_name_H-M   'P 1'
#
loop_
_entity.id
_entity.type
_entity.pdbx_description
1 polymer ?
#
loop_
_entity_poly.entity_id
_entity_poly.type
_entity_poly.pdbx_seq_one_letter_code
_entity_poly.pdbx_strand_id
1 'polypeptide(L)'
;MSKAYTILLLQVSLSLTFGAATAALADSSTSSLREKVAHAKWSEIDTELAHGNSTMPGPEAIIRSVLYDSGGFCADRELENVILAAEMFSAIAAHWRLTYPRSAFQRSWRECCSGQNPEGFAEQTSTQALPPAYAALDRSLEALAKHITTKCDGIPIIVFNPLSWTRTDAVCVESPFSQEKTAVKITDPDGRTCAARNIGDLLYFTARDVPGIGYKVFRANRADKPPASGIRAAGTTIENQFFSVYVDKELGVVRRIHDKRAGRDVMPNGAASALLRVVGSDGGGEDLVGNTEVVLVDTGPARATISFDHEYGDSQFNEELTLYDDVPRIDLHITADWRQASGAALKAAFQTKLIDPKVTFELPFGVAGGPASAKPYPALNWIDLNAGRYGVGLVADAGCGYEIDGSTVRAVLIGYRESGGQSVREFTLSLFPHNGDWRRAGLIGQGLQLGRPLIARLAASHAGSLPRSQSFVSVSSPAVIATALKQEENDTGTILRLRETRGEPCETLIRVRFPAQYYIETDALENPIGKKGPLAAGRFTVKFAPNEVRTFKLLRR
;
A
#
# COMPACT_ATOMS: atom_id res chain seq x y z
N MET A 1 -6.05 -13.06 -23.91
CA MET A 1 -6.19 -11.85 -23.07
C MET A 1 -7.55 -11.89 -22.40
N SER A 2 -7.68 -11.54 -21.12
CA SER A 2 -8.98 -11.54 -20.45
C SER A 2 -9.81 -10.33 -20.89
N LYS A 3 -11.13 -10.45 -20.95
CA LYS A 3 -12.05 -9.33 -21.25
C LYS A 3 -11.81 -8.12 -20.34
N ALA A 4 -11.40 -8.34 -19.08
CA ALA A 4 -11.10 -7.27 -18.13
C ALA A 4 -9.87 -6.44 -18.54
N TYR A 5 -8.83 -7.08 -19.10
CA TYR A 5 -7.65 -6.38 -19.62
C TYR A 5 -8.02 -5.49 -20.82
N THR A 6 -8.89 -5.97 -21.70
CA THR A 6 -9.41 -5.19 -22.83
C THR A 6 -10.27 -4.00 -22.38
N ILE A 7 -11.06 -4.14 -21.31
CA ILE A 7 -11.89 -3.05 -20.76
C ILE A 7 -11.03 -1.97 -20.10
N LEU A 8 -10.02 -2.34 -19.32
CA LEU A 8 -9.07 -1.39 -18.74
C LEU A 8 -8.33 -0.62 -19.85
N LEU A 9 -7.91 -1.32 -20.90
CA LEU A 9 -7.29 -0.74 -22.07
C LEU A 9 -8.19 0.25 -22.80
N LEU A 10 -9.47 -0.11 -22.97
CA LEU A 10 -10.47 0.80 -23.52
C LEU A 10 -10.65 2.03 -22.63
N GLN A 11 -10.75 1.88 -21.30
CA GLN A 11 -10.90 2.99 -20.37
C GLN A 11 -9.72 3.97 -20.40
N VAL A 12 -8.48 3.47 -20.40
CA VAL A 12 -7.29 4.33 -20.48
C VAL A 12 -7.21 5.04 -21.84
N SER A 13 -7.47 4.34 -22.95
CA SER A 13 -7.54 4.95 -24.28
C SER A 13 -8.66 6.00 -24.38
N LEU A 14 -9.82 5.75 -23.77
CA LEU A 14 -10.96 6.66 -23.75
C LEU A 14 -10.65 7.92 -22.94
N SER A 15 -10.04 7.81 -21.76
CA SER A 15 -9.65 8.95 -20.93
C SER A 15 -8.69 9.90 -21.65
N LEU A 16 -7.72 9.37 -22.41
CA LEU A 16 -6.79 10.17 -23.21
C LEU A 16 -7.47 10.84 -24.40
N THR A 17 -8.43 10.16 -25.04
CA THR A 17 -9.14 10.70 -26.22
C THR A 17 -10.16 11.78 -25.84
N PHE A 18 -10.83 11.62 -24.70
CA PHE A 18 -11.80 12.60 -24.20
C PHE A 18 -11.15 13.80 -23.50
N GLY A 19 -9.96 13.64 -22.90
CA GLY A 19 -9.17 14.76 -22.36
C GLY A 19 -8.93 15.85 -23.41
N ALA A 20 -8.39 15.45 -24.58
CA ALA A 20 -8.17 16.36 -25.70
C ALA A 20 -9.47 16.93 -26.31
N ALA A 21 -10.57 16.16 -26.33
CA ALA A 21 -11.84 16.62 -26.91
C ALA A 21 -12.64 17.57 -26.00
N THR A 22 -12.48 17.47 -24.68
CA THR A 22 -13.19 18.34 -23.72
C THR A 22 -12.60 19.75 -23.65
N ALA A 23 -11.31 19.93 -23.95
CA ALA A 23 -10.67 21.24 -24.07
C ALA A 23 -11.28 22.10 -25.20
N ALA A 24 -11.86 21.49 -26.24
CA ALA A 24 -12.47 22.20 -27.37
C ALA A 24 -13.96 22.56 -27.17
N LEU A 25 -14.61 22.08 -26.10
CA LEU A 25 -16.06 22.24 -25.87
C LEU A 25 -16.40 23.12 -24.64
N ALA A 26 -15.41 23.86 -24.14
CA ALA A 26 -15.55 24.72 -22.96
C ALA A 26 -16.55 25.89 -23.14
N ASP A 27 -17.06 26.14 -24.36
CA ASP A 27 -17.80 27.36 -24.68
C ASP A 27 -19.28 27.15 -25.10
N SER A 28 -19.94 26.06 -24.69
CA SER A 28 -21.38 25.90 -24.96
C SER A 28 -22.21 25.41 -23.75
N SER A 29 -23.34 26.08 -23.53
CA SER A 29 -24.10 26.15 -22.27
C SER A 29 -25.24 25.12 -22.10
N THR A 30 -25.20 23.96 -22.77
CA THR A 30 -26.29 22.96 -22.64
C THR A 30 -25.81 21.51 -22.49
N SER A 31 -26.19 20.86 -21.38
CA SER A 31 -25.81 19.48 -21.04
C SER A 31 -26.39 18.42 -22.00
N SER A 32 -27.56 18.68 -22.59
CA SER A 32 -28.23 17.75 -23.51
C SER A 32 -27.53 17.62 -24.88
N LEU A 33 -26.75 18.64 -25.28
CA LEU A 33 -25.91 18.60 -26.48
C LEU A 33 -24.65 17.77 -26.24
N ARG A 34 -24.07 17.82 -25.03
CA ARG A 34 -22.90 17.01 -24.65
C ARG A 34 -23.19 15.52 -24.66
N GLU A 35 -24.35 15.10 -24.13
CA GLU A 35 -24.78 13.70 -24.15
C GLU A 35 -25.05 13.19 -25.58
N LYS A 36 -25.70 14.01 -26.42
CA LYS A 36 -25.98 13.66 -27.82
C LYS A 36 -24.72 13.58 -28.68
N VAL A 37 -23.76 14.48 -28.48
CA VAL A 37 -22.46 14.46 -29.18
C VAL A 37 -21.61 13.28 -28.73
N ALA A 38 -21.63 12.94 -27.43
CA ALA A 38 -20.95 11.75 -26.93
C ALA A 38 -21.54 10.47 -27.54
N HIS A 39 -22.87 10.30 -27.53
CA HIS A 39 -23.53 9.14 -28.14
C HIS A 39 -23.31 9.02 -29.66
N ALA A 40 -23.33 10.12 -30.40
CA ALA A 40 -23.08 10.10 -31.84
C ALA A 40 -21.66 9.61 -32.18
N LYS A 41 -20.65 10.11 -31.44
CA LYS A 41 -19.24 9.68 -31.58
C LYS A 41 -19.01 8.22 -31.22
N TRP A 42 -19.78 7.65 -30.29
CA TRP A 42 -19.68 6.22 -29.96
C TRP A 42 -20.03 5.31 -31.15
N SER A 43 -21.04 5.68 -31.95
CA SER A 43 -21.42 4.89 -33.13
C SER A 43 -20.38 4.95 -34.26
N GLU A 44 -19.69 6.09 -34.40
CA GLU A 44 -18.62 6.27 -35.38
C GLU A 44 -17.36 5.47 -34.97
N ILE A 45 -17.02 5.45 -33.67
CA ILE A 45 -15.88 4.69 -33.13
C ILE A 45 -16.10 3.18 -33.26
N ASP A 46 -17.30 2.67 -32.96
CA ASP A 46 -17.64 1.25 -33.18
C ASP A 46 -17.52 0.87 -34.66
N THR A 47 -17.82 1.81 -35.55
CA THR A 47 -17.70 1.61 -37.00
C THR A 47 -16.22 1.62 -37.44
N GLU A 48 -15.39 2.54 -36.94
CA GLU A 48 -13.95 2.57 -37.26
C GLU A 48 -13.18 1.36 -36.70
N LEU A 49 -13.53 0.89 -35.50
CA LEU A 49 -12.97 -0.33 -34.91
C LEU A 49 -13.34 -1.59 -35.71
N ALA A 50 -14.53 -1.62 -36.33
CA ALA A 50 -14.95 -2.71 -37.21
C ALA A 50 -14.19 -2.75 -38.55
N HIS A 51 -13.62 -1.62 -38.99
CA HIS A 51 -12.91 -1.50 -40.28
C HIS A 51 -11.38 -1.57 -40.15
N GLY A 52 -10.83 -1.77 -38.95
CA GLY A 52 -9.40 -2.05 -38.72
C GLY A 52 -8.45 -0.88 -39.06
N ASN A 53 -8.97 0.34 -39.17
CA ASN A 53 -8.25 1.48 -39.75
C ASN A 53 -7.93 2.57 -38.70
N SER A 54 -7.37 2.19 -37.54
CA SER A 54 -7.05 3.18 -36.49
C SER A 54 -5.59 3.67 -36.61
N THR A 55 -5.40 4.96 -36.82
CA THR A 55 -4.13 5.70 -36.57
C THR A 55 -3.85 5.90 -35.07
N MET A 56 -4.76 5.45 -34.21
CA MET A 56 -4.64 5.49 -32.76
C MET A 56 -3.48 4.60 -32.29
N PRO A 57 -2.64 5.06 -31.35
CA PRO A 57 -1.67 4.18 -30.70
C PRO A 57 -2.40 2.97 -30.13
N GLY A 58 -1.91 1.77 -30.43
CA GLY A 58 -2.45 0.55 -29.86
C GLY A 58 -2.42 0.64 -28.31
N PRO A 59 -3.31 -0.06 -27.61
CA PRO A 59 -3.41 -0.01 -26.15
C PRO A 59 -2.08 -0.30 -25.42
N GLU A 60 -1.18 -1.04 -26.06
CA GLU A 60 0.16 -1.32 -25.58
C GLU A 60 1.11 -0.12 -25.59
N ALA A 61 1.02 0.77 -26.59
CA ALA A 61 1.80 2.00 -26.62
C ALA A 61 1.39 2.97 -25.51
N ILE A 62 0.08 3.00 -25.19
CA ILE A 62 -0.49 3.80 -24.10
C ILE A 62 -0.09 3.24 -22.72
N ILE A 63 -0.14 1.92 -22.52
CA ILE A 63 0.37 1.32 -21.27
C ILE A 63 1.86 1.66 -21.10
N ARG A 64 2.66 1.55 -22.15
CA ARG A 64 4.09 1.86 -22.08
C ARG A 64 4.33 3.33 -21.72
N SER A 65 3.64 4.27 -22.36
CA SER A 65 3.78 5.68 -21.96
C SER A 65 3.36 5.90 -20.51
N VAL A 66 2.24 5.31 -20.05
CA VAL A 66 1.77 5.51 -18.66
C VAL A 66 2.66 4.84 -17.62
N LEU A 67 3.29 3.70 -17.91
CA LEU A 67 4.12 2.96 -16.94
C LEU A 67 5.59 3.37 -16.93
N TYR A 68 6.07 4.01 -18.00
CA TYR A 68 7.45 4.48 -18.11
C TYR A 68 7.60 6.01 -18.06
N ASP A 69 6.51 6.77 -17.89
CA ASP A 69 6.53 8.24 -17.86
C ASP A 69 6.08 8.84 -16.51
N SER A 70 6.02 8.05 -15.44
CA SER A 70 5.10 8.32 -14.33
C SER A 70 5.74 8.53 -12.96
N GLY A 71 6.61 9.54 -12.87
CA GLY A 71 7.27 9.91 -11.61
C GLY A 71 6.33 10.40 -10.52
N GLY A 72 5.06 10.67 -10.83
CA GLY A 72 4.06 11.19 -9.90
C GLY A 72 3.35 10.15 -9.03
N PHE A 73 3.50 8.84 -9.28
CA PHE A 73 2.65 7.84 -8.60
C PHE A 73 2.91 7.67 -7.09
N CYS A 74 4.09 8.05 -6.59
CA CYS A 74 4.42 7.89 -5.17
C CYS A 74 3.67 8.87 -4.26
N ALA A 75 3.78 10.17 -4.55
CA ALA A 75 3.09 11.21 -3.79
C ALA A 75 1.56 11.09 -3.89
N ASP A 76 1.04 10.71 -5.07
CA ASP A 76 -0.39 10.46 -5.28
C ASP A 76 -0.90 9.31 -4.41
N ARG A 77 -0.18 8.19 -4.39
CA ARG A 77 -0.57 7.00 -3.60
C ARG A 77 -0.47 7.26 -2.10
N GLU A 78 0.56 7.97 -1.65
CA GLU A 78 0.66 8.40 -0.26
C GLU A 78 -0.54 9.27 0.12
N LEU A 79 -0.86 10.27 -0.70
CA LEU A 79 -1.98 11.17 -0.46
C LEU A 79 -3.31 10.41 -0.40
N GLU A 80 -3.58 9.49 -1.33
CA GLU A 80 -4.75 8.60 -1.31
C GLU A 80 -4.85 7.84 0.02
N ASN A 81 -3.74 7.23 0.45
CA ASN A 81 -3.68 6.42 1.66
C ASN A 81 -3.94 7.24 2.92
N VAL A 82 -3.36 8.44 3.00
CA VAL A 82 -3.56 9.36 4.13
C VAL A 82 -4.98 9.91 4.17
N ILE A 83 -5.55 10.33 3.03
CA ILE A 83 -6.93 10.82 2.97
C ILE A 83 -7.90 9.71 3.41
N LEU A 84 -7.74 8.48 2.92
CA LEU A 84 -8.60 7.36 3.28
C LEU A 84 -8.53 7.03 4.79
N ALA A 85 -7.34 7.06 5.39
CA ALA A 85 -7.19 6.88 6.83
C ALA A 85 -7.81 8.05 7.62
N ALA A 86 -7.59 9.29 7.17
CA ALA A 86 -8.08 10.50 7.81
C ALA A 86 -9.61 10.57 7.79
N GLU A 87 -10.25 10.27 6.65
CA GLU A 87 -11.71 10.20 6.54
C GLU A 87 -12.29 9.13 7.45
N MET A 88 -11.66 7.96 7.49
CA MET A 88 -12.08 6.84 8.32
C MET A 88 -12.08 7.19 9.81
N PHE A 89 -10.95 7.65 10.33
CA PHE A 89 -10.86 8.00 11.75
C PHE A 89 -11.67 9.26 12.08
N SER A 90 -11.79 10.22 11.15
CA SER A 90 -12.67 11.38 11.33
C SER A 90 -14.14 11.00 11.41
N ALA A 91 -14.60 10.08 10.57
CA ALA A 91 -15.98 9.58 10.58
C ALA A 91 -16.29 8.84 11.89
N ILE A 92 -15.33 8.05 12.41
CA ILE A 92 -15.46 7.41 13.73
C ILE A 92 -15.48 8.45 14.83
N ALA A 93 -14.52 9.38 14.84
CA ALA A 93 -14.40 10.43 15.85
C ALA A 93 -15.61 11.38 15.88
N ALA A 94 -16.35 11.53 14.77
CA ALA A 94 -17.61 12.27 14.73
C ALA A 94 -18.68 11.69 15.68
N HIS A 95 -18.63 10.38 15.97
CA HIS A 95 -19.47 9.80 17.02
C HIS A 95 -19.09 10.24 18.44
N TRP A 96 -17.91 10.82 18.62
CA TRP A 96 -17.40 11.47 19.83
C TRP A 96 -17.32 13.01 19.69
N ARG A 97 -18.19 13.60 18.86
CA ARG A 97 -18.35 15.06 18.70
C ARG A 97 -17.17 15.79 18.02
N LEU A 98 -16.29 15.07 17.33
CA LEU A 98 -15.38 15.73 16.39
C LEU A 98 -16.18 16.23 15.17
N THR A 99 -15.99 17.48 14.77
CA THR A 99 -16.56 17.97 13.51
C THR A 99 -15.82 17.32 12.34
N TYR A 100 -16.55 16.62 11.47
CA TYR A 100 -15.97 16.04 10.26
C TYR A 100 -15.52 17.13 9.29
N PRO A 101 -14.23 17.18 8.90
CA PRO A 101 -13.70 18.28 8.11
C PRO A 101 -14.01 18.12 6.60
N ARG A 102 -15.30 18.11 6.25
CA ARG A 102 -15.81 17.87 4.87
C ARG A 102 -15.10 18.71 3.81
N SER A 103 -15.05 20.02 3.98
CA SER A 103 -14.44 20.93 3.01
C SER A 103 -12.92 20.75 2.89
N ALA A 104 -12.25 20.18 3.91
CA ALA A 104 -10.85 19.82 3.79
C ALA A 104 -10.70 18.56 2.94
N PHE A 105 -11.48 17.50 3.20
CA PHE A 105 -11.44 16.27 2.40
C PHE A 105 -11.85 16.50 0.95
N GLN A 106 -12.87 17.31 0.68
CA GLN A 106 -13.27 17.65 -0.69
C GLN A 106 -12.14 18.37 -1.45
N ARG A 107 -11.35 19.21 -0.77
CA ARG A 107 -10.18 19.85 -1.37
C ARG A 107 -9.07 18.83 -1.60
N SER A 108 -8.70 18.05 -0.59
CA SER A 108 -7.65 17.02 -0.72
C SER A 108 -7.96 16.00 -1.82
N TRP A 109 -9.21 15.52 -1.92
CA TRP A 109 -9.64 14.65 -3.02
C TRP A 109 -9.60 15.34 -4.38
N ARG A 110 -9.95 16.63 -4.48
CA ARG A 110 -9.85 17.38 -5.73
C ARG A 110 -8.40 17.51 -6.19
N GLU A 111 -7.48 17.84 -5.29
CA GLU A 111 -6.05 17.92 -5.61
C GLU A 111 -5.51 16.54 -6.03
N CYS A 112 -5.80 15.49 -5.25
CA CYS A 112 -5.42 14.12 -5.58
C CYS A 112 -5.91 13.69 -6.97
N CYS A 113 -7.20 13.88 -7.27
CA CYS A 113 -7.75 13.54 -8.60
C CYS A 113 -7.21 14.43 -9.73
N SER A 114 -6.82 15.68 -9.44
CA SER A 114 -6.20 16.56 -10.42
C SER A 114 -4.77 16.13 -10.74
N GLY A 115 -4.04 15.63 -9.74
CA GLY A 115 -2.71 15.05 -9.91
C GLY A 115 -2.70 13.80 -10.80
N GLN A 116 -3.78 13.02 -10.75
CA GLN A 116 -3.96 11.82 -11.59
C GLN A 116 -4.26 12.10 -13.07
N ASN A 117 -4.25 13.37 -13.51
CA ASN A 117 -4.45 13.70 -14.92
C ASN A 117 -3.23 13.23 -15.75
N PRO A 118 -3.42 12.36 -16.77
CA PRO A 118 -2.33 11.86 -17.60
C PRO A 118 -1.61 12.95 -18.43
N GLU A 119 -2.16 14.16 -18.54
CA GLU A 119 -1.57 15.29 -19.29
C GLU A 119 -0.60 16.16 -18.47
N GLY A 120 -0.38 15.84 -17.18
CA GLY A 120 0.79 16.30 -16.42
C GLY A 120 0.62 17.61 -15.66
N PHE A 121 0.36 17.50 -14.34
CA PHE A 121 0.77 18.43 -13.26
C PHE A 121 0.85 17.66 -11.91
N ALA A 122 1.24 16.38 -11.97
CA ALA A 122 0.90 15.35 -10.98
C ALA A 122 1.56 15.52 -9.60
N GLU A 123 2.89 15.62 -9.55
CA GLU A 123 3.62 15.45 -8.29
C GLU A 123 3.55 16.67 -7.36
N GLN A 124 3.53 17.88 -7.92
CA GLN A 124 3.51 19.13 -7.14
C GLN A 124 2.18 19.36 -6.41
N THR A 125 1.05 18.99 -7.03
CA THR A 125 -0.28 19.14 -6.43
C THR A 125 -0.45 18.20 -5.25
N SER A 126 -0.05 16.94 -5.39
CA SER A 126 -0.13 15.95 -4.32
C SER A 126 0.78 16.27 -3.14
N THR A 127 2.02 16.68 -3.40
CA THR A 127 2.96 17.10 -2.34
C THR A 127 2.42 18.26 -1.49
N GLN A 128 1.73 19.22 -2.12
CA GLN A 128 1.11 20.35 -1.40
C GLN A 128 -0.14 19.94 -0.58
N ALA A 129 -0.82 18.88 -1.00
CA ALA A 129 -2.03 18.37 -0.34
C ALA A 129 -1.75 17.37 0.80
N LEU A 130 -0.53 16.83 0.91
CA LEU A 130 -0.13 15.91 1.98
C LEU A 130 -0.22 16.52 3.39
N PRO A 131 0.38 17.70 3.70
CA PRO A 131 0.32 18.28 5.04
C PRO A 131 -1.10 18.47 5.60
N PRO A 132 -2.09 19.03 4.86
CA PRO A 132 -3.44 19.15 5.39
C PRO A 132 -4.16 17.79 5.56
N ALA A 133 -3.83 16.78 4.74
CA ALA A 133 -4.37 15.42 4.92
C ALA A 133 -3.83 14.78 6.20
N TYR A 134 -2.53 14.88 6.46
CA TYR A 134 -1.92 14.43 7.72
C TYR A 134 -2.48 15.17 8.93
N ALA A 135 -2.66 16.50 8.85
CA ALA A 135 -3.25 17.27 9.93
C ALA A 135 -4.71 16.85 10.24
N ALA A 136 -5.47 16.41 9.23
CA ALA A 136 -6.80 15.85 9.45
C ALA A 136 -6.75 14.48 10.13
N LEU A 137 -5.81 13.62 9.71
CA LEU A 137 -5.55 12.33 10.35
C LEU A 137 -5.17 12.51 11.82
N ASP A 138 -4.15 13.31 12.12
CA ASP A 138 -3.67 13.54 13.48
C ASP A 138 -4.77 14.07 14.40
N ARG A 139 -5.52 15.07 13.95
CA ARG A 139 -6.67 15.61 14.71
C ARG A 139 -7.70 14.53 15.05
N SER A 140 -7.98 13.62 14.11
CA SER A 140 -8.94 12.54 14.32
C SER A 140 -8.41 11.49 15.32
N LEU A 141 -7.13 11.14 15.23
CA LEU A 141 -6.48 10.21 16.15
C LEU A 141 -6.38 10.79 17.57
N GLU A 142 -6.01 12.07 17.71
CA GLU A 142 -5.99 12.79 18.98
C GLU A 142 -7.39 12.88 19.62
N ALA A 143 -8.42 13.14 18.82
CA ALA A 143 -9.80 13.16 19.29
C ALA A 143 -10.22 11.79 19.85
N LEU A 144 -9.86 10.70 19.19
CA LEU A 144 -10.12 9.35 19.68
C LEU A 144 -9.27 9.03 20.92
N ALA A 145 -7.99 9.39 20.93
CA ALA A 145 -7.06 9.13 22.03
C ALA A 145 -7.59 9.64 23.38
N LYS A 146 -8.22 10.83 23.41
CA LYS A 146 -8.85 11.40 24.60
C LYS A 146 -9.91 10.51 25.26
N HIS A 147 -10.51 9.61 24.49
CA HIS A 147 -11.52 8.67 24.97
C HIS A 147 -10.96 7.28 25.29
N ILE A 148 -9.74 6.96 24.87
CA ILE A 148 -9.12 5.65 25.08
C ILE A 148 -8.57 5.55 26.49
N THR A 149 -8.82 4.43 27.18
CA THR A 149 -8.15 4.16 28.45
C THR A 149 -6.67 3.89 28.18
N THR A 150 -5.79 4.78 28.60
CA THR A 150 -4.33 4.66 28.47
C THR A 150 -3.63 4.48 29.82
N LYS A 151 -4.39 4.50 30.93
CA LYS A 151 -3.85 4.38 32.29
C LYS A 151 -2.94 3.17 32.40
N CYS A 152 -1.66 3.40 32.68
CA CYS A 152 -0.69 2.35 32.94
C CYS A 152 0.45 2.83 33.84
N ASP A 153 1.21 1.88 34.36
CA ASP A 153 2.48 2.02 35.06
C ASP A 153 3.64 2.12 34.05
N GLY A 154 3.69 3.21 33.28
CA GLY A 154 4.67 3.41 32.20
C GLY A 154 4.18 4.48 31.23
N ILE A 155 4.82 4.58 30.06
CA ILE A 155 4.40 5.51 29.01
C ILE A 155 3.53 4.74 28.01
N PRO A 156 2.24 5.10 27.85
CA PRO A 156 1.36 4.42 26.93
C PRO A 156 1.66 4.83 25.48
N ILE A 157 1.58 3.84 24.58
CA ILE A 157 1.71 4.00 23.14
C ILE A 157 0.42 3.47 22.52
N ILE A 158 -0.35 4.33 21.85
CA ILE A 158 -1.54 3.91 21.12
C ILE A 158 -1.14 3.57 19.70
N VAL A 159 -1.40 2.34 19.25
CA VAL A 159 -1.16 1.91 17.88
C VAL A 159 -2.50 1.75 17.17
N PHE A 160 -2.74 2.58 16.16
CA PHE A 160 -3.94 2.58 15.33
C PHE A 160 -3.74 1.76 14.06
N ASN A 161 -4.79 1.08 13.63
CA ASN A 161 -4.81 0.30 12.40
C ASN A 161 -5.90 0.82 11.45
N PRO A 162 -5.53 1.49 10.33
CA PRO A 162 -6.49 2.01 9.34
C PRO A 162 -7.06 0.93 8.41
N LEU A 163 -6.64 -0.33 8.53
CA LEU A 163 -7.12 -1.44 7.68
C LEU A 163 -8.18 -2.26 8.40
N SER A 164 -9.02 -2.97 7.64
CA SER A 164 -10.22 -3.65 8.15
C SER A 164 -10.01 -5.03 8.78
N TRP A 165 -8.76 -5.49 8.86
CA TRP A 165 -8.39 -6.74 9.50
C TRP A 165 -7.38 -6.50 10.62
N THR A 166 -7.39 -7.42 11.59
CA THR A 166 -6.37 -7.47 12.63
C THR A 166 -5.03 -7.86 12.01
N ARG A 167 -3.95 -7.18 12.39
CA ARG A 167 -2.60 -7.50 11.90
C ARG A 167 -1.52 -7.35 12.97
N THR A 168 -0.43 -8.05 12.73
CA THR A 168 0.85 -7.89 13.43
C THR A 168 1.83 -7.25 12.46
N ASP A 169 2.44 -6.13 12.83
CA ASP A 169 3.35 -5.40 11.93
C ASP A 169 4.41 -4.63 12.74
N ALA A 170 5.48 -4.25 12.06
CA ALA A 170 6.49 -3.36 12.62
C ALA A 170 5.92 -1.94 12.78
N VAL A 171 6.27 -1.28 13.88
CA VAL A 171 5.88 0.10 14.17
C VAL A 171 7.09 0.92 14.58
N CYS A 172 7.05 2.20 14.21
CA CYS A 172 8.00 3.22 14.62
C CYS A 172 7.25 4.35 15.35
N VAL A 173 7.84 4.84 16.42
CA VAL A 173 7.34 5.98 17.20
C VAL A 173 8.51 6.72 17.82
N GLU A 174 8.35 7.99 18.18
CA GLU A 174 9.32 8.69 19.02
C GLU A 174 9.61 7.87 20.28
N SER A 175 10.89 7.69 20.59
CA SER A 175 11.31 6.94 21.75
C SER A 175 10.99 7.72 23.02
N PRO A 176 10.16 7.17 23.93
CA PRO A 176 9.80 7.86 25.16
C PRO A 176 10.98 8.00 26.14
N PHE A 177 12.12 7.38 25.84
CA PHE A 177 13.34 7.38 26.63
C PHE A 177 14.57 7.68 25.76
N SER A 178 14.44 8.44 24.67
CA SER A 178 15.54 8.63 23.69
C SER A 178 16.83 9.20 24.30
N GLN A 179 16.69 10.08 25.29
CA GLN A 179 17.81 10.69 26.01
C GLN A 179 18.48 9.74 27.01
N GLU A 180 17.92 8.56 27.23
CA GLU A 180 18.38 7.59 28.19
C GLU A 180 19.01 6.40 27.46
N LYS A 181 20.26 6.05 27.77
CA LYS A 181 20.93 4.85 27.24
C LYS A 181 20.38 3.56 27.88
N THR A 182 19.06 3.40 27.90
CA THR A 182 18.33 2.28 28.52
C THR A 182 17.65 1.42 27.46
N ALA A 183 17.51 0.12 27.73
CA ALA A 183 16.66 -0.72 26.90
C ALA A 183 15.20 -0.40 27.19
N VAL A 184 14.33 -0.62 26.19
CA VAL A 184 12.89 -0.40 26.34
C VAL A 184 12.17 -1.74 26.29
N LYS A 185 11.33 -2.00 27.28
CA LYS A 185 10.40 -3.12 27.29
C LYS A 185 9.03 -2.61 26.88
N ILE A 186 8.51 -3.18 25.79
CA ILE A 186 7.15 -2.93 25.33
C ILE A 186 6.27 -4.10 25.72
N THR A 187 5.12 -3.81 26.31
CA THR A 187 4.11 -4.82 26.68
C THR A 187 2.75 -4.46 26.15
N ASP A 188 2.00 -5.46 25.72
CA ASP A 188 0.62 -5.29 25.29
C ASP A 188 -0.37 -5.35 26.48
N PRO A 189 -1.68 -5.09 26.27
CA PRO A 189 -2.69 -5.16 27.34
C PRO A 189 -2.81 -6.53 28.01
N ASP A 190 -2.41 -7.60 27.33
CA ASP A 190 -2.44 -8.98 27.84
C ASP A 190 -1.14 -9.34 28.60
N GLY A 191 -0.21 -8.38 28.73
CA GLY A 191 1.07 -8.56 29.42
C GLY A 191 2.17 -9.22 28.58
N ARG A 192 1.93 -9.47 27.29
CA ARG A 192 2.92 -10.07 26.39
C ARG A 192 3.98 -9.05 26.04
N THR A 193 5.25 -9.46 26.06
CA THR A 193 6.37 -8.59 25.69
C THR A 193 6.57 -8.58 24.17
N CYS A 194 6.83 -7.40 23.61
CA CYS A 194 7.16 -7.20 22.21
C CYS A 194 8.67 -6.98 22.08
N ALA A 195 9.24 -7.46 20.98
CA ALA A 195 10.62 -7.13 20.65
C ALA A 195 10.73 -5.65 20.30
N ALA A 196 11.69 -4.94 20.90
CA ALA A 196 11.75 -3.48 20.83
C ALA A 196 13.20 -2.96 20.84
N ARG A 197 13.46 -1.90 20.08
CA ARG A 197 14.80 -1.32 19.91
C ARG A 197 14.73 0.18 19.66
N ASN A 198 15.55 0.95 20.38
CA ASN A 198 15.80 2.35 20.07
C ASN A 198 16.87 2.46 18.98
N ILE A 199 16.66 3.34 18.02
CA ILE A 199 17.63 3.75 17.00
C ILE A 199 17.54 5.28 16.91
N GLY A 200 18.55 5.99 17.41
CA GLY A 200 18.47 7.44 17.61
C GLY A 200 17.28 7.81 18.51
N ASP A 201 16.47 8.77 18.06
CA ASP A 201 15.26 9.21 18.75
C ASP A 201 14.01 8.37 18.46
N LEU A 202 14.15 7.29 17.71
CA LEU A 202 13.03 6.43 17.30
C LEU A 202 13.05 5.09 18.05
N LEU A 203 11.87 4.62 18.41
CA LEU A 203 11.61 3.30 18.98
C LEU A 203 10.90 2.44 17.93
N TYR A 204 11.52 1.32 17.60
CA TYR A 204 10.96 0.28 16.75
C TYR A 204 10.49 -0.89 17.59
N PHE A 205 9.28 -1.40 17.35
CA PHE A 205 8.81 -2.66 17.93
C PHE A 205 7.80 -3.37 17.03
N THR A 206 7.52 -4.65 17.30
CA THR A 206 6.47 -5.38 16.59
C THR A 206 5.15 -5.31 17.38
N ALA A 207 4.15 -4.64 16.83
CA ALA A 207 2.83 -4.51 17.44
C ALA A 207 1.95 -5.71 17.05
N ARG A 208 1.72 -6.64 17.98
CA ARG A 208 0.95 -7.87 17.72
C ARG A 208 -0.56 -7.67 17.84
N ASP A 209 -1.29 -8.27 16.90
CA ASP A 209 -2.76 -8.40 16.90
C ASP A 209 -3.50 -7.06 17.07
N VAL A 210 -3.09 -6.02 16.34
CA VAL A 210 -3.75 -4.71 16.40
C VAL A 210 -5.09 -4.77 15.63
N PRO A 211 -6.25 -4.58 16.30
CA PRO A 211 -7.55 -4.73 15.66
C PRO A 211 -7.77 -3.78 14.49
N GLY A 212 -8.38 -4.26 13.41
CA GLY A 212 -8.68 -3.45 12.23
C GLY A 212 -9.71 -2.35 12.47
N ILE A 213 -9.55 -1.22 11.76
CA ILE A 213 -10.33 0.02 11.90
C ILE A 213 -10.46 0.33 13.39
N GLY A 214 -9.33 0.46 14.06
CA GLY A 214 -9.23 0.26 15.48
C GLY A 214 -7.85 0.58 16.03
N TYR A 215 -7.61 0.14 17.26
CA TYR A 215 -6.35 0.40 17.96
C TYR A 215 -6.08 -0.64 19.06
N LYS A 216 -4.83 -0.61 19.54
CA LYS A 216 -4.36 -1.33 20.73
C LYS A 216 -3.36 -0.45 21.49
N VAL A 217 -3.51 -0.36 22.81
CA VAL A 217 -2.64 0.42 23.70
C VAL A 217 -1.52 -0.48 24.24
N PHE A 218 -0.28 -0.14 23.91
CA PHE A 218 0.92 -0.76 24.46
C PHE A 218 1.48 0.12 25.58
N ARG A 219 2.35 -0.47 26.40
CA ARG A 219 3.03 0.21 27.50
C ARG A 219 4.54 0.07 27.32
N ALA A 220 5.23 1.22 27.36
CA ALA A 220 6.68 1.30 27.39
C ALA A 220 7.20 1.50 28.83
N ASN A 221 8.19 0.68 29.18
CA ASN A 221 8.92 0.75 30.43
C ASN A 221 10.42 0.71 30.15
N ARG A 222 11.21 1.31 31.04
CA ARG A 222 12.65 1.10 31.10
C ARG A 222 12.95 -0.37 31.39
N ALA A 223 14.06 -0.86 30.85
CA ALA A 223 14.55 -2.20 31.08
C ALA A 223 16.08 -2.21 31.13
N ASP A 224 16.63 -3.11 31.95
CA ASP A 224 18.08 -3.28 32.06
C ASP A 224 18.68 -3.96 30.83
N LYS A 225 17.87 -4.80 30.16
CA LYS A 225 18.29 -5.59 29.00
C LYS A 225 17.22 -5.58 27.90
N PRO A 226 17.61 -5.66 26.62
CA PRO A 226 16.67 -5.81 25.52
C PRO A 226 15.84 -7.11 25.67
N PRO A 227 14.60 -7.13 25.17
CA PRO A 227 13.80 -8.36 25.12
C PRO A 227 14.46 -9.43 24.24
N ALA A 228 14.14 -10.69 24.50
CA ALA A 228 14.56 -11.80 23.62
C ALA A 228 13.92 -11.68 22.23
N SER A 229 14.62 -12.14 21.20
CA SER A 229 14.19 -12.09 19.81
C SER A 229 14.75 -13.25 18.99
N GLY A 230 14.04 -13.59 17.91
CA GLY A 230 14.50 -14.56 16.91
C GLY A 230 15.47 -13.97 15.87
N ILE A 231 15.73 -12.67 15.90
CA ILE A 231 16.63 -11.98 14.97
C ILE A 231 18.08 -12.33 15.27
N ARG A 232 18.82 -12.75 14.25
CA ARG A 232 20.27 -12.98 14.32
C ARG A 232 20.97 -12.39 13.11
N ALA A 233 22.22 -11.96 13.30
CA ALA A 233 23.08 -11.48 12.23
C ALA A 233 24.50 -12.01 12.40
N ALA A 234 25.15 -12.33 11.29
CA ALA A 234 26.55 -12.74 11.22
C ALA A 234 27.17 -12.22 9.91
N GLY A 235 28.11 -11.28 10.02
CA GLY A 235 28.63 -10.56 8.85
C GLY A 235 27.49 -9.86 8.11
N THR A 236 27.32 -10.15 6.82
CA THR A 236 26.22 -9.65 5.97
C THR A 236 25.14 -10.70 5.74
N THR A 237 24.97 -11.62 6.69
CA THR A 237 23.80 -12.50 6.77
C THR A 237 22.92 -12.05 7.91
N ILE A 238 21.63 -11.83 7.63
CA ILE A 238 20.59 -11.59 8.63
C ILE A 238 19.53 -12.68 8.56
N GLU A 239 18.94 -13.04 9.70
CA GLU A 239 17.89 -14.04 9.76
C GLU A 239 16.87 -13.78 10.86
N ASN A 240 15.64 -14.25 10.64
CA ASN A 240 14.57 -14.33 11.63
C ASN A 240 13.94 -15.74 11.62
N GLN A 241 12.76 -15.92 12.19
CA GLN A 241 12.05 -17.21 12.20
C GLN A 241 11.54 -17.64 10.81
N PHE A 242 11.44 -16.73 9.85
CA PHE A 242 10.87 -16.96 8.53
C PHE A 242 11.93 -17.06 7.45
N PHE A 243 12.95 -16.20 7.50
CA PHE A 243 13.92 -16.02 6.43
C PHE A 243 15.35 -16.03 6.92
N SER A 244 16.27 -16.36 6.02
CA SER A 244 17.69 -16.08 6.13
C SER A 244 18.17 -15.47 4.81
N VAL A 245 18.77 -14.28 4.89
CA VAL A 245 19.18 -13.48 3.74
C VAL A 245 20.67 -13.19 3.83
N TYR A 246 21.39 -13.34 2.72
CA TYR A 246 22.82 -13.02 2.63
C TYR A 246 23.07 -12.02 1.49
N VAL A 247 23.77 -10.95 1.83
CA VAL A 247 24.24 -9.90 0.92
C VAL A 247 25.74 -10.06 0.69
N ASP A 248 26.14 -10.09 -0.57
CA ASP A 248 27.55 -10.14 -0.98
C ASP A 248 28.24 -8.81 -0.69
N LYS A 249 29.34 -8.84 0.05
CA LYS A 249 30.07 -7.64 0.48
C LYS A 249 30.81 -6.94 -0.65
N GLU A 250 31.26 -7.67 -1.66
CA GLU A 250 32.07 -7.11 -2.74
C GLU A 250 31.18 -6.53 -3.82
N LEU A 251 30.02 -7.16 -4.06
CA LEU A 251 29.14 -6.80 -5.15
C LEU A 251 27.96 -5.93 -4.71
N GLY A 252 27.57 -5.96 -3.43
CA GLY A 252 26.42 -5.19 -2.95
C GLY A 252 25.10 -5.78 -3.44
N VAL A 253 24.99 -7.11 -3.49
CA VAL A 253 23.82 -7.79 -4.08
C VAL A 253 23.32 -8.90 -3.18
N VAL A 254 22.02 -9.15 -3.18
CA VAL A 254 21.47 -10.31 -2.47
C VAL A 254 21.84 -11.58 -3.24
N ARG A 255 22.53 -12.51 -2.57
CA ARG A 255 22.98 -13.80 -3.15
C ARG A 255 22.19 -15.00 -2.66
N ARG A 256 21.49 -14.87 -1.54
CA ARG A 256 20.65 -15.94 -1.00
C ARG A 256 19.48 -15.36 -0.23
N ILE A 257 18.29 -15.89 -0.52
CA ILE A 257 17.08 -15.74 0.28
C ILE A 257 16.53 -17.15 0.52
N HIS A 258 16.50 -17.57 1.78
CA HIS A 258 16.00 -18.88 2.19
C HIS A 258 14.70 -18.72 2.97
N ASP A 259 13.59 -19.32 2.50
CA ASP A 259 12.33 -19.41 3.25
C ASP A 259 12.36 -20.66 4.15
N LYS A 260 12.53 -20.42 5.45
CA LYS A 260 12.62 -21.47 6.48
C LYS A 260 11.30 -22.23 6.66
N ARG A 261 10.16 -21.60 6.35
CA ARG A 261 8.84 -22.23 6.46
C ARG A 261 8.61 -23.24 5.35
N ALA A 262 9.15 -22.96 4.17
CA ALA A 262 9.07 -23.83 3.01
C ALA A 262 10.30 -24.74 2.84
N GLY A 263 11.36 -24.52 3.63
CA GLY A 263 12.60 -25.30 3.59
C GLY A 263 13.32 -25.20 2.25
N ARG A 264 13.26 -24.04 1.58
CA ARG A 264 13.81 -23.87 0.23
C ARG A 264 14.35 -22.46 -0.02
N ASP A 265 15.25 -22.37 -0.98
CA ASP A 265 15.72 -21.08 -1.50
C ASP A 265 14.69 -20.47 -2.46
N VAL A 266 14.52 -19.15 -2.34
CA VAL A 266 13.61 -18.34 -3.15
C VAL A 266 14.22 -18.02 -4.52
N MET A 267 15.54 -17.85 -4.56
CA MET A 267 16.32 -17.49 -5.75
C MET A 267 17.26 -18.63 -6.19
N PRO A 268 17.69 -18.68 -7.46
CA PRO A 268 18.64 -19.68 -7.94
C PRO A 268 20.02 -19.56 -7.28
N ASN A 269 20.78 -20.66 -7.24
CA ASN A 269 22.15 -20.62 -6.74
C ASN A 269 23.03 -19.82 -7.71
N GLY A 270 23.87 -18.93 -7.17
CA GLY A 270 24.76 -18.07 -7.98
C GLY A 270 24.05 -16.90 -8.66
N ALA A 271 22.72 -16.78 -8.51
CA ALA A 271 21.98 -15.60 -8.95
C ALA A 271 22.29 -14.37 -8.08
N ALA A 272 21.87 -13.21 -8.55
CA ALA A 272 21.82 -11.99 -7.78
C ALA A 272 20.38 -11.42 -7.83
N SER A 273 19.95 -10.74 -6.78
CA SER A 273 18.60 -10.17 -6.62
C SER A 273 18.65 -8.94 -5.74
N ALA A 274 17.53 -8.20 -5.68
CA ALA A 274 17.52 -6.82 -5.17
C ALA A 274 18.61 -6.01 -5.88
N LEU A 275 18.61 -6.09 -7.22
CA LEU A 275 19.58 -5.42 -8.07
C LEU A 275 18.96 -4.14 -8.61
N LEU A 276 19.59 -3.01 -8.36
CA LEU A 276 19.32 -1.82 -9.14
C LEU A 276 19.90 -1.96 -10.55
N ARG A 277 19.10 -1.60 -11.54
CA ARG A 277 19.47 -1.61 -12.96
C ARG A 277 19.11 -0.29 -13.59
N VAL A 278 20.08 0.34 -14.24
CA VAL A 278 19.86 1.51 -15.09
C VAL A 278 19.70 1.02 -16.52
N VAL A 279 18.58 1.37 -17.15
CA VAL A 279 18.27 0.96 -18.53
C VAL A 279 18.14 2.21 -19.39
N GLY A 280 18.90 2.28 -20.48
CA GLY A 280 18.80 3.32 -21.49
C GLY A 280 17.59 3.15 -22.41
N SER A 281 17.19 4.23 -23.07
CA SER A 281 16.05 4.24 -24.01
C SER A 281 16.28 3.39 -25.26
N ASP A 282 17.54 3.06 -25.57
CA ASP A 282 17.96 2.12 -26.60
C ASP A 282 17.75 0.64 -26.21
N GLY A 283 17.36 0.38 -24.96
CA GLY A 283 17.18 -0.95 -24.40
C GLY A 283 18.46 -1.56 -23.81
N GLY A 284 19.60 -0.89 -23.92
CA GLY A 284 20.81 -1.24 -23.20
C GLY A 284 20.61 -1.03 -21.70
N GLY A 285 21.30 -1.79 -20.84
CA GLY A 285 21.21 -1.53 -19.41
C GLY A 285 22.32 -2.19 -18.61
N GLU A 286 22.67 -1.55 -17.51
CA GLU A 286 23.74 -1.89 -16.59
C GLU A 286 23.15 -2.23 -15.22
N ASP A 287 23.56 -3.38 -14.67
CA ASP A 287 23.25 -3.74 -13.29
C ASP A 287 24.29 -3.07 -12.38
N LEU A 288 23.82 -2.35 -11.36
CA LEU A 288 24.70 -1.65 -10.43
C LEU A 288 25.31 -2.67 -9.45
N VAL A 289 26.59 -2.98 -9.65
CA VAL A 289 27.32 -3.96 -8.86
C VAL A 289 28.76 -3.48 -8.61
N GLY A 290 29.29 -3.78 -7.43
CA GLY A 290 30.60 -3.26 -7.02
C GLY A 290 30.55 -1.78 -6.63
N ASN A 291 31.70 -1.20 -6.26
CA ASN A 291 31.82 0.17 -5.74
C ASN A 291 30.82 0.49 -4.62
N THR A 292 30.68 -0.45 -3.69
CA THR A 292 29.61 -0.47 -2.69
C THR A 292 30.18 -0.61 -1.29
N GLU A 293 29.57 0.07 -0.32
CA GLU A 293 29.84 -0.16 1.10
C GLU A 293 28.69 -0.98 1.69
N VAL A 294 28.93 -2.26 1.98
CA VAL A 294 27.91 -3.14 2.58
C VAL A 294 28.08 -3.19 4.10
N VAL A 295 27.13 -2.60 4.82
CA VAL A 295 27.18 -2.42 6.27
C VAL A 295 25.96 -3.01 6.95
N LEU A 296 26.18 -3.75 8.04
CA LEU A 296 25.12 -4.13 8.96
C LEU A 296 24.78 -2.93 9.86
N VAL A 297 23.86 -2.08 9.41
CA VAL A 297 23.52 -0.80 10.08
C VAL A 297 22.63 -0.98 11.30
N ASP A 298 21.85 -2.07 11.35
CA ASP A 298 21.03 -2.36 12.51
C ASP A 298 20.97 -3.86 12.82
N THR A 299 21.09 -4.21 14.10
CA THR A 299 20.88 -5.57 14.59
C THR A 299 20.41 -5.53 16.03
N GLY A 300 19.12 -5.76 16.24
CA GLY A 300 18.61 -6.00 17.56
C GLY A 300 17.29 -6.74 17.57
N PRO A 301 16.59 -6.72 18.71
CA PRO A 301 15.50 -7.64 18.89
C PRO A 301 14.30 -7.35 17.98
N ALA A 302 14.04 -6.09 17.62
CA ALA A 302 12.90 -5.75 16.77
C ALA A 302 13.16 -6.02 15.27
N ARG A 303 14.39 -5.78 14.80
CA ARG A 303 14.75 -5.87 13.39
C ARG A 303 16.27 -6.03 13.20
N ALA A 304 16.66 -6.43 11.99
CA ALA A 304 18.02 -6.30 11.50
C ALA A 304 18.01 -5.73 10.08
N THR A 305 18.95 -4.84 9.78
CA THR A 305 19.04 -4.12 8.51
C THR A 305 20.47 -4.14 7.98
N ILE A 306 20.64 -4.53 6.72
CA ILE A 306 21.88 -4.36 5.96
C ILE A 306 21.65 -3.21 4.99
N SER A 307 22.56 -2.23 4.97
CA SER A 307 22.58 -1.12 4.04
C SER A 307 23.72 -1.33 3.03
N PHE A 308 23.48 -0.98 1.77
CA PHE A 308 24.49 -1.05 0.71
C PHE A 308 24.28 0.05 -0.32
N ASP A 309 25.38 0.68 -0.72
CA ASP A 309 25.38 1.83 -1.62
C ASP A 309 25.76 1.45 -3.05
N HIS A 310 25.26 2.22 -4.02
CA HIS A 310 25.63 2.12 -5.42
C HIS A 310 25.78 3.51 -6.05
N GLU A 311 26.54 3.58 -7.14
CA GLU A 311 26.75 4.81 -7.90
C GLU A 311 26.54 4.55 -9.41
N TYR A 312 26.02 5.56 -10.10
CA TYR A 312 25.94 5.58 -11.57
C TYR A 312 26.11 7.01 -12.09
N GLY A 313 27.26 7.31 -12.67
CA GLY A 313 27.64 8.69 -13.01
C GLY A 313 27.61 9.57 -11.75
N ASP A 314 26.84 10.66 -11.78
CA ASP A 314 26.64 11.55 -10.62
C ASP A 314 25.45 11.14 -9.71
N SER A 315 24.81 10.00 -9.99
CA SER A 315 23.68 9.49 -9.19
C SER A 315 24.16 8.57 -8.08
N GLN A 316 23.54 8.66 -6.92
CA GLN A 316 23.83 7.84 -5.74
C GLN A 316 22.59 7.10 -5.30
N PHE A 317 22.76 5.86 -4.86
CA PHE A 317 21.68 5.00 -4.42
C PHE A 317 22.07 4.33 -3.09
N ASN A 318 21.11 4.24 -2.19
CA ASN A 318 21.22 3.45 -0.97
C ASN A 318 20.08 2.42 -0.93
N GLU A 319 20.41 1.18 -0.61
CA GLU A 319 19.45 0.10 -0.42
C GLU A 319 19.55 -0.43 1.02
N GLU A 320 18.44 -0.39 1.77
CA GLU A 320 18.33 -0.97 3.11
C GLU A 320 17.43 -2.22 3.09
N LEU A 321 18.03 -3.39 3.25
CA LEU A 321 17.31 -4.66 3.37
C LEU A 321 17.03 -4.97 4.84
N THR A 322 15.75 -5.04 5.22
CA THR A 322 15.30 -5.23 6.61
C THR A 322 14.50 -6.53 6.80
N LEU A 323 14.82 -7.25 7.88
CA LEU A 323 13.98 -8.30 8.46
C LEU A 323 13.48 -7.87 9.84
N TYR A 324 12.23 -8.19 10.15
CA TYR A 324 11.60 -7.86 11.44
C TYR A 324 11.34 -9.11 12.28
N ASP A 325 11.26 -8.94 13.60
CA ASP A 325 10.74 -9.97 14.49
C ASP A 325 9.24 -10.15 14.23
N ASP A 326 8.83 -11.40 13.96
CA ASP A 326 7.41 -11.80 13.90
C ASP A 326 6.59 -11.18 12.76
N VAL A 327 7.27 -10.60 11.77
CA VAL A 327 6.67 -10.19 10.49
C VAL A 327 7.30 -11.02 9.35
N PRO A 328 6.53 -11.85 8.62
CA PRO A 328 7.03 -12.66 7.52
C PRO A 328 7.15 -11.86 6.22
N ARG A 329 7.95 -10.79 6.28
CA ARG A 329 8.20 -9.85 5.18
C ARG A 329 9.70 -9.55 5.07
N ILE A 330 10.20 -9.37 3.85
CA ILE A 330 11.55 -8.89 3.56
C ILE A 330 11.38 -7.53 2.89
N ASP A 331 11.81 -6.46 3.55
CA ASP A 331 11.69 -5.10 3.02
C ASP A 331 13.01 -4.67 2.41
N LEU A 332 12.94 -3.96 1.28
CA LEU A 332 14.02 -3.28 0.61
C LEU A 332 13.58 -1.83 0.45
N HIS A 333 14.14 -0.95 1.28
CA HIS A 333 13.96 0.48 1.14
C HIS A 333 15.08 1.04 0.25
N ILE A 334 14.74 1.84 -0.75
CA ILE A 334 15.66 2.34 -1.76
C ILE A 334 15.58 3.86 -1.75
N THR A 335 16.70 4.52 -1.46
CA THR A 335 16.86 5.96 -1.64
C THR A 335 17.68 6.20 -2.91
N ALA A 336 17.13 6.95 -3.87
CA ALA A 336 17.76 7.26 -5.14
C ALA A 336 17.94 8.78 -5.29
N ASP A 337 19.17 9.28 -5.17
CA ASP A 337 19.54 10.63 -5.60
C ASP A 337 19.83 10.60 -7.11
N TRP A 338 18.76 10.80 -7.88
CA TRP A 338 18.78 10.66 -9.33
C TRP A 338 19.19 11.96 -10.01
N ARG A 339 20.32 11.91 -10.72
CA ARG A 339 20.91 13.07 -11.43
C ARG A 339 20.91 12.95 -12.95
N GLN A 340 20.25 11.94 -13.51
CA GLN A 340 20.21 11.75 -14.96
C GLN A 340 19.17 12.69 -15.60
N ALA A 341 19.58 13.39 -16.66
CA ALA A 341 18.75 14.43 -17.28
C ALA A 341 17.52 13.86 -18.03
N SER A 342 17.67 12.77 -18.79
CA SER A 342 16.58 12.02 -19.45
C SER A 342 17.11 10.76 -20.13
N GLY A 343 16.22 9.86 -20.58
CA GLY A 343 16.58 8.74 -21.45
C GLY A 343 17.11 7.50 -20.73
N ALA A 344 17.02 7.47 -19.40
CA ALA A 344 17.34 6.31 -18.58
C ALA A 344 16.19 6.03 -17.59
N ALA A 345 16.00 4.76 -17.26
CA ALA A 345 15.04 4.29 -16.27
C ALA A 345 15.77 3.53 -15.16
N LEU A 346 15.31 3.66 -13.92
CA LEU A 346 15.79 2.88 -12.78
C LEU A 346 14.81 1.74 -12.49
N LYS A 347 15.34 0.53 -12.36
CA LYS A 347 14.55 -0.68 -12.05
C LYS A 347 15.18 -1.46 -10.90
N ALA A 348 14.37 -2.12 -10.09
CA ALA A 348 14.83 -3.10 -9.10
C ALA A 348 14.45 -4.51 -9.55
N ALA A 349 15.41 -5.42 -9.64
CA ALA A 349 15.23 -6.78 -10.16
C ALA A 349 15.37 -7.86 -9.07
N PHE A 350 14.42 -8.80 -9.07
CA PHE A 350 14.41 -9.96 -8.16
C PHE A 350 14.25 -11.24 -8.97
N GLN A 351 15.29 -12.07 -8.96
CA GLN A 351 15.30 -13.34 -9.68
C GLN A 351 14.79 -14.47 -8.79
N THR A 352 13.77 -15.19 -9.24
CA THR A 352 13.19 -16.31 -8.50
C THR A 352 13.64 -17.66 -9.06
N LYS A 353 13.64 -18.69 -8.21
CA LYS A 353 13.90 -20.10 -8.57
C LYS A 353 12.65 -20.79 -9.16
N LEU A 354 11.62 -20.03 -9.53
CA LEU A 354 10.39 -20.56 -10.10
C LEU A 354 10.63 -20.96 -11.56
N ILE A 355 10.00 -22.06 -11.97
CA ILE A 355 10.05 -22.56 -13.36
C ILE A 355 8.67 -22.28 -13.97
N ASP A 356 8.66 -21.61 -15.12
CA ASP A 356 7.46 -21.20 -15.87
C ASP A 356 6.33 -20.62 -15.00
N PRO A 357 6.61 -19.58 -14.19
CA PRO A 357 5.61 -19.05 -13.27
C PRO A 357 4.43 -18.41 -14.01
N LYS A 358 3.24 -18.60 -13.45
CA LYS A 358 2.06 -17.80 -13.81
C LYS A 358 2.16 -16.45 -13.14
N VAL A 359 1.85 -15.39 -13.89
CA VAL A 359 1.86 -14.03 -13.39
C VAL A 359 0.44 -13.63 -13.02
N THR A 360 0.27 -13.09 -11.82
CA THR A 360 -0.99 -12.51 -11.34
C THR A 360 -0.71 -11.14 -10.74
N PHE A 361 -1.53 -10.13 -11.02
CA PHE A 361 -1.27 -8.77 -10.56
C PHE A 361 -2.55 -8.00 -10.22
N GLU A 362 -2.39 -6.98 -9.39
CA GLU A 362 -3.50 -6.16 -8.90
C GLU A 362 -4.04 -5.20 -9.96
N LEU A 363 -5.36 -5.13 -10.08
CA LEU A 363 -6.08 -4.08 -10.80
C LEU A 363 -6.97 -3.27 -9.84
N PRO A 364 -7.42 -2.07 -10.21
CA PRO A 364 -8.46 -1.37 -9.47
C PRO A 364 -9.66 -2.29 -9.24
N PHE A 365 -9.96 -2.58 -7.98
CA PHE A 365 -11.03 -3.48 -7.55
C PHE A 365 -11.01 -4.90 -8.17
N GLY A 366 -9.90 -5.33 -8.78
CA GLY A 366 -9.79 -6.64 -9.43
C GLY A 366 -8.41 -7.25 -9.38
N VAL A 367 -8.27 -8.39 -10.05
CA VAL A 367 -7.01 -9.10 -10.26
C VAL A 367 -7.00 -9.62 -11.69
N ALA A 368 -5.85 -9.51 -12.36
CA ALA A 368 -5.63 -10.09 -13.68
C ALA A 368 -4.44 -11.05 -13.65
N GLY A 369 -4.33 -11.88 -14.67
CA GLY A 369 -3.20 -12.79 -14.82
C GLY A 369 -2.96 -13.19 -16.26
N GLY A 370 -1.78 -13.75 -16.50
CA GLY A 370 -1.30 -14.15 -17.81
C GLY A 370 0.01 -14.93 -17.75
N PRO A 371 0.55 -15.34 -18.91
CA PRO A 371 1.91 -15.87 -18.97
C PRO A 371 2.93 -14.79 -18.60
N ALA A 372 4.11 -15.20 -18.14
CA ALA A 372 5.27 -14.33 -18.03
C ALA A 372 5.61 -13.70 -19.39
N SER A 373 5.78 -12.38 -19.41
CA SER A 373 6.08 -11.61 -20.62
C SER A 373 6.98 -10.43 -20.28
N ALA A 374 7.92 -10.12 -21.17
CA ALA A 374 8.76 -8.93 -21.08
C ALA A 374 7.99 -7.61 -21.30
N LYS A 375 6.68 -7.67 -21.53
CA LYS A 375 5.81 -6.49 -21.58
C LYS A 375 5.52 -5.99 -20.17
N PRO A 376 5.43 -4.67 -19.95
CA PRO A 376 5.14 -4.14 -18.64
C PRO A 376 3.69 -4.42 -18.22
N TYR A 377 3.49 -4.72 -16.94
CA TYR A 377 2.22 -4.96 -16.28
C TYR A 377 1.84 -3.74 -15.42
N PRO A 378 0.64 -3.16 -15.63
CA PRO A 378 0.15 -2.04 -14.82
C PRO A 378 -0.48 -2.58 -13.53
N ALA A 379 0.33 -2.80 -12.49
CA ALA A 379 -0.16 -3.29 -11.21
C ALA A 379 -0.22 -2.18 -10.16
N LEU A 380 -1.24 -2.20 -9.31
CA LEU A 380 -1.43 -1.13 -8.32
C LEU A 380 -0.47 -1.19 -7.14
N ASN A 381 -0.40 -2.30 -6.40
CA ASN A 381 0.55 -2.44 -5.29
C ASN A 381 1.36 -3.74 -5.39
N TRP A 382 0.90 -4.75 -6.14
CA TRP A 382 1.53 -6.06 -6.13
C TRP A 382 1.44 -6.83 -7.43
N ILE A 383 2.45 -7.68 -7.64
CA ILE A 383 2.54 -8.71 -8.67
C ILE A 383 2.99 -10.03 -8.02
N ASP A 384 2.51 -11.16 -8.52
CA ASP A 384 2.78 -12.50 -8.02
C ASP A 384 3.30 -13.38 -9.15
N LEU A 385 4.42 -14.06 -8.89
CA LEU A 385 4.91 -15.15 -9.71
C LEU A 385 4.61 -16.45 -8.98
N ASN A 386 3.82 -17.33 -9.58
CA ASN A 386 3.38 -18.57 -8.96
C ASN A 386 3.71 -19.80 -9.79
N ALA A 387 4.41 -20.77 -9.19
CA ALA A 387 4.66 -22.08 -9.79
C ALA A 387 4.08 -23.20 -8.91
N GLY A 388 2.79 -23.48 -9.07
CA GLY A 388 2.11 -24.58 -8.42
C GLY A 388 1.79 -24.31 -6.95
N ARG A 389 2.61 -24.84 -6.03
CA ARG A 389 2.38 -24.71 -4.57
C ARG A 389 3.21 -23.61 -3.91
N TYR A 390 4.09 -22.96 -4.66
CA TYR A 390 4.98 -21.93 -4.14
C TYR A 390 4.97 -20.73 -5.08
N GLY A 391 4.98 -19.54 -4.50
CA GLY A 391 5.03 -18.30 -5.24
C GLY A 391 5.87 -17.25 -4.53
N VAL A 392 6.11 -16.16 -5.24
CA VAL A 392 6.83 -14.99 -4.75
C VAL A 392 6.04 -13.77 -5.19
N GLY A 393 5.44 -13.08 -4.22
CA GLY A 393 4.85 -11.77 -4.43
C GLY A 393 5.92 -10.68 -4.31
N LEU A 394 5.87 -9.70 -5.20
CA LEU A 394 6.56 -8.43 -5.04
C LEU A 394 5.51 -7.35 -4.82
N VAL A 395 5.70 -6.57 -3.76
CA VAL A 395 4.77 -5.52 -3.33
C VAL A 395 5.53 -4.21 -3.25
N ALA A 396 4.90 -3.11 -3.63
CA ALA A 396 5.44 -1.76 -3.53
C ALA A 396 4.49 -0.86 -2.71
N ASP A 397 5.06 0.10 -1.97
CA ASP A 397 4.33 1.09 -1.17
C ASP A 397 3.60 2.12 -2.05
N ALA A 398 4.25 2.49 -3.15
CA ALA A 398 3.69 3.23 -4.26
C ALA A 398 3.50 2.32 -5.47
N GLY A 399 2.48 2.58 -6.29
CA GLY A 399 2.28 1.79 -7.50
C GLY A 399 3.43 1.95 -8.48
N CYS A 400 3.98 0.83 -8.94
CA CYS A 400 5.04 0.79 -9.93
C CYS A 400 4.65 -0.06 -11.15
N GLY A 401 5.25 0.23 -12.30
CA GLY A 401 5.22 -0.69 -13.44
C GLY A 401 6.04 -1.94 -13.12
N TYR A 402 5.59 -3.11 -13.57
CA TYR A 402 6.35 -4.35 -13.39
C TYR A 402 6.69 -5.00 -14.73
N GLU A 403 7.87 -5.60 -14.86
CA GLU A 403 8.26 -6.41 -16.02
C GLU A 403 8.66 -7.80 -15.57
N ILE A 404 8.30 -8.81 -16.37
CA ILE A 404 8.68 -10.20 -16.09
C ILE A 404 9.57 -10.73 -17.20
N ASP A 405 10.71 -11.29 -16.82
CA ASP A 405 11.65 -11.92 -17.74
C ASP A 405 12.01 -13.31 -17.21
N GLY A 406 11.38 -14.33 -17.80
CA GLY A 406 11.41 -15.69 -17.27
C GLY A 406 10.85 -15.75 -15.84
N SER A 407 11.74 -15.92 -14.87
CA SER A 407 11.43 -15.97 -13.43
C SER A 407 11.91 -14.73 -12.66
N THR A 408 12.38 -13.70 -13.37
CA THR A 408 12.81 -12.42 -12.81
C THR A 408 11.66 -11.43 -12.87
N VAL A 409 11.30 -10.86 -11.72
CA VAL A 409 10.39 -9.71 -11.63
C VAL A 409 11.21 -8.44 -11.49
N ARG A 410 10.86 -7.40 -12.26
CA ARG A 410 11.47 -6.08 -12.16
C ARG A 410 10.39 -5.05 -11.82
N ALA A 411 10.61 -4.25 -10.78
CA ALA A 411 9.83 -3.05 -10.51
C ALA A 411 10.49 -1.85 -11.20
N VAL A 412 9.71 -1.06 -11.93
CA VAL A 412 10.14 0.20 -12.54
C VAL A 412 9.98 1.30 -11.50
N LEU A 413 11.09 1.84 -11.01
CA LEU A 413 11.13 2.85 -9.95
C LEU A 413 11.09 4.27 -10.52
N ILE A 414 11.90 4.53 -11.55
CA ILE A 414 11.99 5.82 -12.25
C ILE A 414 11.88 5.55 -13.76
N GLY A 415 10.99 6.27 -14.45
CA GLY A 415 10.73 6.14 -15.88
C GLY A 415 11.66 6.96 -16.80
N TYR A 416 11.60 6.71 -18.12
CA TYR A 416 12.50 7.32 -19.13
C TYR A 416 12.26 8.81 -19.38
N ARG A 417 11.00 9.26 -19.25
CA ARG A 417 10.59 10.65 -19.50
C ARG A 417 10.55 11.51 -18.25
N GLU A 418 10.85 10.93 -17.09
CA GLU A 418 11.05 11.71 -15.88
C GLU A 418 12.32 12.52 -16.06
N SER A 419 12.15 13.79 -16.42
CA SER A 419 13.25 14.75 -16.46
C SER A 419 13.68 15.02 -15.03
N GLY A 420 14.63 14.22 -14.57
CA GLY A 420 15.29 14.37 -13.28
C GLY A 420 16.16 15.62 -13.29
N GLY A 421 15.55 16.77 -12.99
CA GLY A 421 16.27 17.68 -12.11
C GLY A 421 16.73 16.89 -10.88
N GLN A 422 17.91 17.22 -10.35
CA GLN A 422 18.50 16.57 -9.18
C GLN A 422 17.45 16.38 -8.08
N SER A 423 16.97 15.15 -7.89
CA SER A 423 15.88 14.86 -6.94
C SER A 423 16.14 13.53 -6.26
N VAL A 424 15.91 13.54 -4.94
CA VAL A 424 15.99 12.36 -4.09
C VAL A 424 14.61 11.73 -4.03
N ARG A 425 14.54 10.42 -4.27
CA ARG A 425 13.30 9.63 -4.22
C ARG A 425 13.47 8.41 -3.34
N GLU A 426 12.37 7.99 -2.75
CA GLU A 426 12.33 6.84 -1.86
C GLU A 426 11.29 5.84 -2.34
N PHE A 427 11.63 4.56 -2.27
CA PHE A 427 10.75 3.46 -2.64
C PHE A 427 10.87 2.35 -1.61
N THR A 428 9.75 1.71 -1.26
CA THR A 428 9.78 0.50 -0.45
C THR A 428 9.21 -0.68 -1.24
N LEU A 429 10.06 -1.67 -1.47
CA LEU A 429 9.67 -2.94 -2.05
C LEU A 429 9.69 -4.03 -0.99
N SER A 430 8.66 -4.87 -0.97
CA SER A 430 8.58 -6.01 -0.07
C SER A 430 8.46 -7.31 -0.85
N LEU A 431 9.35 -8.26 -0.55
CA LEU A 431 9.31 -9.60 -1.11
C LEU A 431 8.50 -10.52 -0.18
N PHE A 432 7.54 -11.23 -0.75
CA PHE A 432 6.68 -12.17 -0.05
C PHE A 432 6.76 -13.57 -0.68
N PRO A 433 7.75 -14.38 -0.30
CA PRO A 433 7.73 -15.80 -0.58
C PRO A 433 6.55 -16.46 0.16
N HIS A 434 5.79 -17.30 -0.53
CA HIS A 434 4.56 -17.87 0.02
C HIS A 434 4.24 -19.27 -0.51
N ASN A 435 3.40 -19.97 0.27
CA ASN A 435 2.82 -21.25 -0.11
C ASN A 435 1.38 -21.03 -0.61
N GLY A 436 1.02 -21.69 -1.71
CA GLY A 436 -0.27 -21.54 -2.38
C GLY A 436 -0.24 -20.46 -3.45
N ASP A 437 -1.36 -19.77 -3.63
CA ASP A 437 -1.53 -18.68 -4.59
C ASP A 437 -1.62 -17.32 -3.88
N TRP A 438 -1.74 -16.24 -4.67
CA TRP A 438 -1.91 -14.88 -4.18
C TRP A 438 -3.06 -14.69 -3.17
N ARG A 439 -4.13 -15.52 -3.24
CA ARG A 439 -5.26 -15.46 -2.29
C ARG A 439 -4.84 -15.95 -0.92
N ARG A 440 -4.17 -17.10 -0.89
CA ARG A 440 -3.65 -17.68 0.36
C ARG A 440 -2.54 -16.84 0.96
N ALA A 441 -1.70 -16.25 0.11
CA ALA A 441 -0.66 -15.30 0.50
C ALA A 441 -1.23 -13.96 1.01
N GLY A 442 -2.49 -13.66 0.67
CA GLY A 442 -3.17 -12.43 1.05
C GLY A 442 -2.54 -11.19 0.43
N LEU A 443 -2.06 -11.27 -0.83
CA LEU A 443 -1.26 -10.19 -1.44
C LEU A 443 -1.99 -8.85 -1.56
N ILE A 444 -3.32 -8.86 -1.72
CA ILE A 444 -4.12 -7.62 -1.63
C ILE A 444 -3.95 -6.98 -0.24
N GLY A 445 -4.01 -7.80 0.81
CA GLY A 445 -3.76 -7.32 2.18
C GLY A 445 -2.31 -6.85 2.36
N GLN A 446 -1.33 -7.54 1.79
CA GLN A 446 0.08 -7.13 1.87
C GLN A 446 0.33 -5.78 1.19
N GLY A 447 -0.20 -5.57 -0.03
CA GLY A 447 -0.13 -4.28 -0.73
C GLY A 447 -0.73 -3.14 0.08
N LEU A 448 -1.93 -3.34 0.62
CA LEU A 448 -2.59 -2.34 1.45
C LEU A 448 -1.87 -2.08 2.78
N GLN A 449 -1.20 -3.09 3.36
CA GLN A 449 -0.44 -2.94 4.61
C GLN A 449 0.79 -2.07 4.45
N LEU A 450 1.49 -2.24 3.32
CA LEU A 450 2.72 -1.51 3.04
C LEU A 450 2.44 -0.01 2.83
N GLY A 451 1.44 0.32 2.00
CA GLY A 451 1.03 1.72 1.77
C GLY A 451 0.24 2.36 2.93
N ARG A 452 -0.28 1.57 3.87
CA ARG A 452 -1.02 2.06 5.06
C ARG A 452 -0.45 1.43 6.32
N PRO A 453 0.70 1.91 6.82
CA PRO A 453 1.33 1.32 8.00
C PRO A 453 0.46 1.46 9.26
N LEU A 454 0.83 0.74 10.32
CA LEU A 454 0.29 0.98 11.66
C LEU A 454 0.78 2.35 12.17
N ILE A 455 -0.12 3.11 12.80
CA ILE A 455 0.17 4.49 13.23
C ILE A 455 0.32 4.51 14.75
N ALA A 456 1.53 4.73 15.25
CA ALA A 456 1.82 4.79 16.67
C ALA A 456 1.89 6.24 17.18
N ARG A 457 1.35 6.49 18.37
CA ARG A 457 1.40 7.78 19.07
C ARG A 457 1.67 7.57 20.55
N LEU A 458 2.58 8.37 21.11
CA LEU A 458 2.71 8.50 22.56
C LEU A 458 1.45 9.16 23.13
N ALA A 459 1.06 8.76 24.33
CA ALA A 459 -0.07 9.36 25.03
C ALA A 459 0.24 9.64 26.50
N ALA A 460 -0.50 10.55 27.10
CA ALA A 460 -0.53 10.68 28.55
C ALA A 460 -1.34 9.51 29.17
N SER A 461 -0.98 9.11 30.38
CA SER A 461 -1.69 8.06 31.14
C SER A 461 -2.99 8.64 31.73
N HIS A 462 -4.16 8.17 31.27
CA HIS A 462 -5.46 8.58 31.79
C HIS A 462 -6.53 7.48 31.69
N ALA A 463 -7.62 7.63 32.44
CA ALA A 463 -8.81 6.82 32.23
C ALA A 463 -9.59 7.32 31.00
N GLY A 464 -10.27 6.44 30.28
CA GLY A 464 -11.09 6.76 29.12
C GLY A 464 -12.39 5.97 29.11
N SER A 465 -13.33 6.34 28.25
CA SER A 465 -14.60 5.63 28.06
C SER A 465 -14.49 4.43 27.12
N LEU A 466 -13.44 4.39 26.30
CA LEU A 466 -13.10 3.29 25.41
C LEU A 466 -12.03 2.38 26.06
N PRO A 467 -12.04 1.06 25.75
CA PRO A 467 -11.10 0.10 26.33
C PRO A 467 -9.67 0.30 25.79
N ARG A 468 -8.71 -0.49 26.28
CA ARG A 468 -7.31 -0.48 25.78
C ARG A 468 -7.13 -1.09 24.38
N SER A 469 -8.14 -1.80 23.88
CA SER A 469 -8.10 -2.38 22.54
C SER A 469 -9.52 -2.52 21.99
N GLN A 470 -9.74 -2.05 20.76
CA GLN A 470 -11.04 -2.11 20.11
C GLN A 470 -10.92 -2.02 18.58
N SER A 471 -11.80 -2.73 17.89
CA SER A 471 -12.17 -2.48 16.49
C SER A 471 -13.51 -1.73 16.45
N PHE A 472 -13.58 -0.65 15.68
CA PHE A 472 -14.82 0.12 15.45
C PHE A 472 -15.68 -0.47 14.34
N VAL A 473 -15.05 -1.09 13.33
CA VAL A 473 -15.71 -1.88 12.29
C VAL A 473 -14.95 -3.18 12.13
N SER A 474 -15.62 -4.31 12.37
CA SER A 474 -15.05 -5.64 12.20
C SER A 474 -15.77 -6.37 11.07
N VAL A 475 -14.99 -7.00 10.19
CA VAL A 475 -15.46 -7.87 9.11
C VAL A 475 -15.04 -9.30 9.45
N SER A 476 -15.97 -10.25 9.54
CA SER A 476 -15.64 -11.60 10.01
C SER A 476 -14.91 -12.46 8.98
N SER A 477 -15.17 -12.23 7.69
CA SER A 477 -14.53 -12.95 6.60
C SER A 477 -13.23 -12.27 6.15
N PRO A 478 -12.11 -13.00 6.05
CA PRO A 478 -10.86 -12.47 5.47
C PRO A 478 -10.92 -12.33 3.94
N ALA A 479 -12.06 -12.66 3.31
CA ALA A 479 -12.31 -12.43 1.88
C ALA A 479 -12.94 -11.06 1.60
N VAL A 480 -13.33 -10.30 2.63
CA VAL A 480 -13.96 -8.99 2.48
C VAL A 480 -13.15 -7.95 3.22
N ILE A 481 -12.87 -6.84 2.56
CA ILE A 481 -12.20 -5.69 3.15
C ILE A 481 -13.12 -4.47 3.13
N ALA A 482 -12.99 -3.58 4.11
CA ALA A 482 -13.52 -2.23 3.99
C ALA A 482 -12.53 -1.34 3.23
N THR A 483 -13.01 -0.71 2.17
CA THR A 483 -12.21 0.17 1.33
C THR A 483 -12.44 1.65 1.64
N ALA A 484 -13.60 1.99 2.23
CA ALA A 484 -13.89 3.34 2.69
C ALA A 484 -14.79 3.31 3.91
N LEU A 485 -14.55 4.24 4.84
CA LEU A 485 -15.46 4.63 5.90
C LEU A 485 -15.44 6.16 5.94
N LYS A 486 -16.57 6.81 5.69
CA LYS A 486 -16.62 8.28 5.65
C LYS A 486 -17.98 8.79 6.11
N GLN A 487 -18.10 10.09 6.36
CA GLN A 487 -19.41 10.70 6.54
C GLN A 487 -20.11 10.83 5.17
N GLU A 488 -21.40 10.54 5.11
CA GLU A 488 -22.24 10.76 3.92
C GLU A 488 -22.25 12.25 3.54
N GLU A 489 -22.37 12.59 2.25
CA GLU A 489 -22.43 13.98 1.79
C GLU A 489 -23.52 14.84 2.45
N ASN A 490 -24.69 14.26 2.73
CA ASN A 490 -25.83 14.99 3.31
C ASN A 490 -25.89 14.95 4.86
N ASP A 491 -24.82 14.51 5.53
CA ASP A 491 -24.72 14.46 7.00
C ASP A 491 -25.78 13.59 7.71
N THR A 492 -26.42 12.63 7.02
CA THR A 492 -27.46 11.79 7.62
C THR A 492 -26.93 10.47 8.19
N GLY A 493 -25.75 10.04 7.78
CA GLY A 493 -25.14 8.80 8.26
C GLY A 493 -23.65 8.64 7.94
N THR A 494 -23.16 7.43 8.22
CA THR A 494 -21.79 7.00 7.93
C THR A 494 -21.80 6.01 6.77
N ILE A 495 -21.01 6.28 5.74
CA ILE A 495 -20.84 5.38 4.58
C ILE A 495 -19.75 4.36 4.88
N LEU A 496 -20.06 3.09 4.67
CA LEU A 496 -19.12 1.96 4.71
C LEU A 496 -19.12 1.27 3.35
N ARG A 497 -17.98 1.27 2.66
CA ARG A 497 -17.79 0.52 1.41
C ARG A 497 -16.95 -0.72 1.65
N LEU A 498 -17.44 -1.84 1.17
CA LEU A 498 -16.85 -3.17 1.32
C LEU A 498 -16.57 -3.77 -0.06
N ARG A 499 -15.54 -4.60 -0.15
CA ARG A 499 -15.14 -5.30 -1.38
C ARG A 499 -14.79 -6.76 -1.07
N GLU A 500 -15.28 -7.68 -1.89
CA GLU A 500 -14.80 -9.07 -1.94
C GLU A 500 -13.49 -9.16 -2.74
N THR A 501 -12.48 -9.86 -2.21
CA THR A 501 -11.09 -9.78 -2.69
C THR A 501 -10.51 -11.09 -3.19
N ARG A 502 -11.23 -12.21 -3.10
CA ARG A 502 -10.76 -13.53 -3.54
C ARG A 502 -11.39 -13.97 -4.86
N GLY A 503 -12.40 -13.26 -5.36
CA GLY A 503 -13.13 -13.66 -6.55
C GLY A 503 -13.99 -14.90 -6.31
N GLU A 504 -14.43 -15.11 -5.07
CA GLU A 504 -15.29 -16.22 -4.66
C GLU A 504 -16.52 -15.68 -3.92
N PRO A 505 -17.72 -16.26 -4.09
CA PRO A 505 -18.88 -15.84 -3.32
C PRO A 505 -18.62 -16.06 -1.83
N CYS A 506 -19.00 -15.10 -0.99
CA CYS A 506 -18.88 -15.25 0.45
C CYS A 506 -20.01 -14.56 1.20
N GLU A 507 -20.24 -14.99 2.44
CA GLU A 507 -21.09 -14.29 3.39
C GLU A 507 -20.23 -13.83 4.55
N THR A 508 -20.45 -12.60 5.02
CA THR A 508 -19.67 -12.00 6.11
C THR A 508 -20.57 -11.27 7.09
N LEU A 509 -20.21 -11.35 8.37
CA LEU A 509 -20.81 -10.57 9.44
C LEU A 509 -20.04 -9.27 9.58
N ILE A 510 -20.76 -8.16 9.51
CA ILE A 510 -20.23 -6.83 9.81
C ILE A 510 -20.66 -6.45 11.22
N ARG A 511 -19.72 -5.98 12.03
CA ARG A 511 -19.99 -5.44 13.37
C ARG A 511 -19.47 -4.02 13.47
N VAL A 512 -20.32 -3.11 13.93
CA VAL A 512 -19.96 -1.71 14.23
C VAL A 512 -20.01 -1.45 15.73
N ARG A 513 -19.06 -0.66 16.24
CA ARG A 513 -18.95 -0.27 17.66
C ARG A 513 -18.98 1.25 17.83
N PHE A 514 -19.91 1.87 17.14
CA PHE A 514 -20.32 3.26 17.31
C PHE A 514 -21.85 3.35 17.15
N PRO A 515 -22.49 4.45 17.57
CA PRO A 515 -23.94 4.58 17.48
C PRO A 515 -24.46 4.47 16.03
N ALA A 516 -25.11 3.34 15.72
CA ALA A 516 -25.86 3.06 14.49
C ALA A 516 -26.94 2.00 14.78
N GLN A 517 -28.13 2.16 14.23
CA GLN A 517 -29.31 1.31 14.42
C GLN A 517 -29.82 0.67 13.13
N TYR A 518 -29.54 1.28 11.97
CA TYR A 518 -29.98 0.78 10.67
C TYR A 518 -28.89 0.87 9.63
N TYR A 519 -29.04 0.08 8.56
CA TYR A 519 -28.26 0.21 7.35
C TYR A 519 -29.17 0.28 6.12
N ILE A 520 -28.73 0.99 5.08
CA ILE A 520 -29.35 1.02 3.76
C ILE A 520 -28.24 0.75 2.74
N GLU A 521 -28.45 -0.18 1.83
CA GLU A 521 -27.52 -0.36 0.71
C GLU A 521 -27.65 0.79 -0.29
N THR A 522 -26.52 1.29 -0.74
CA THR A 522 -26.44 2.40 -1.70
C THR A 522 -25.57 2.04 -2.90
N ASP A 523 -25.74 2.79 -3.98
CA ASP A 523 -24.75 2.83 -5.05
C ASP A 523 -23.47 3.56 -4.60
N ALA A 524 -22.53 3.74 -5.54
CA ALA A 524 -21.26 4.43 -5.27
C ALA A 524 -21.41 5.95 -5.05
N LEU A 525 -22.54 6.53 -5.46
CA LEU A 525 -22.91 7.94 -5.28
C LEU A 525 -23.80 8.15 -4.04
N GLU A 526 -23.93 7.12 -3.18
CA GLU A 526 -24.67 7.16 -1.91
C GLU A 526 -26.20 7.22 -2.06
N ASN A 527 -26.71 6.95 -3.27
CA ASN A 527 -28.15 6.83 -3.52
C ASN A 527 -28.66 5.49 -3.01
N PRO A 528 -29.75 5.45 -2.23
CA PRO A 528 -30.37 4.21 -1.78
C PRO A 528 -30.78 3.29 -2.94
N ILE A 529 -30.32 2.04 -2.91
CA ILE A 529 -30.73 0.98 -3.86
C ILE A 529 -31.37 -0.22 -3.15
N GLY A 530 -31.20 -0.33 -1.83
CA GLY A 530 -31.77 -1.40 -1.01
C GLY A 530 -32.81 -0.89 0.00
N LYS A 531 -33.48 -1.83 0.67
CA LYS A 531 -34.39 -1.53 1.79
C LYS A 531 -33.60 -1.25 3.07
N LYS A 532 -34.15 -0.40 3.94
CA LYS A 532 -33.62 -0.15 5.29
C LYS A 532 -33.72 -1.42 6.14
N GLY A 533 -32.57 -1.88 6.64
CA GLY A 533 -32.44 -3.05 7.52
C GLY A 533 -31.94 -2.66 8.92
N PRO A 534 -32.32 -3.40 9.97
CA PRO A 534 -31.86 -3.13 11.34
C PRO A 534 -30.44 -3.66 11.58
N LEU A 535 -29.69 -2.97 12.46
CA LEU A 535 -28.42 -3.43 13.03
C LEU A 535 -28.69 -4.14 14.37
N ALA A 536 -28.83 -5.47 14.36
CA ALA A 536 -29.05 -6.24 15.59
C ALA A 536 -27.80 -6.22 16.47
N ALA A 537 -27.84 -5.50 17.60
CA ALA A 537 -26.69 -5.27 18.48
C ALA A 537 -25.43 -4.75 17.74
N GLY A 538 -25.65 -3.84 16.77
CA GLY A 538 -24.59 -3.27 15.94
C GLY A 538 -24.06 -4.23 14.88
N ARG A 539 -24.85 -5.22 14.44
CA ARG A 539 -24.44 -6.24 13.48
C ARG A 539 -25.42 -6.41 12.35
N PHE A 540 -24.90 -6.78 11.18
CA PHE A 540 -25.67 -7.19 10.02
C PHE A 540 -24.82 -8.12 9.13
N THR A 541 -25.48 -8.98 8.36
CA THR A 541 -24.85 -9.96 7.49
C THR A 541 -25.00 -9.53 6.04
N VAL A 542 -23.94 -9.69 5.26
CA VAL A 542 -23.89 -9.32 3.85
C VAL A 542 -23.32 -10.48 3.04
N LYS A 543 -23.97 -10.78 1.91
CA LYS A 543 -23.48 -11.74 0.91
C LYS A 543 -22.78 -10.99 -0.21
N PHE A 544 -21.69 -11.53 -0.71
CA PHE A 544 -20.95 -10.97 -1.83
C PHE A 544 -20.87 -11.99 -2.96
N ALA A 545 -21.08 -11.51 -4.19
CA ALA A 545 -20.62 -12.18 -5.39
C ALA A 545 -19.10 -11.98 -5.57
N PRO A 546 -18.43 -12.78 -6.44
CA PRO A 546 -17.03 -12.62 -6.77
C PRO A 546 -16.65 -11.19 -7.17
N ASN A 547 -15.65 -10.61 -6.50
CA ASN A 547 -15.13 -9.24 -6.71
C ASN A 547 -16.16 -8.12 -6.51
N GLU A 548 -17.30 -8.40 -5.88
CA GLU A 548 -18.37 -7.43 -5.71
C GLU A 548 -17.96 -6.31 -4.74
N VAL A 549 -18.32 -5.07 -5.09
CA VAL A 549 -18.21 -3.90 -4.22
C VAL A 549 -19.62 -3.52 -3.77
N ARG A 550 -19.83 -3.41 -2.46
CA ARG A 550 -21.11 -3.02 -1.86
C ARG A 550 -20.92 -1.84 -0.93
N THR A 551 -21.84 -0.87 -1.00
CA THR A 551 -21.79 0.34 -0.16
C THR A 551 -23.02 0.39 0.74
N PHE A 552 -22.80 0.73 2.01
CA PHE A 552 -23.85 0.78 3.03
C PHE A 552 -23.82 2.13 3.74
N LYS A 553 -24.98 2.76 3.85
CA LYS A 553 -25.22 3.92 4.71
C LYS A 553 -25.71 3.44 6.07
N LEU A 554 -24.95 3.73 7.12
CA LEU A 554 -25.23 3.40 8.52
C LEU A 554 -25.88 4.58 9.22
N LEU A 555 -27.06 4.38 9.81
CA LEU A 555 -27.93 5.43 10.33
C LEU A 555 -28.18 5.24 11.83
N ARG A 556 -28.33 6.35 12.57
CA ARG A 556 -28.72 6.32 14.00
C ARG A 556 -30.22 6.12 14.23
N ARG A 557 -31.08 6.55 13.31
CA ARG A 557 -32.55 6.47 13.41
C ARG A 557 -33.20 6.11 12.09
#